data_AF-A0AAV4S614-F1
#
_entry.id   AF-A0AAV4S614-F1
#
_cell.length_a   1.000
_cell.length_b   1.000
_cell.length_c   1.000
_cell.angle_alpha   90.00
_cell.angle_beta   90.00
_cell.angle_gamma   90.00
#
_symmetry.space_group_name_H-M   'P 1'
#
loop_
_entity.id
_entity.type
_entity.pdbx_description
1 polymer ?
#
loop_
_entity_poly.entity_id
_entity_poly.type
_entity_poly.pdbx_seq_one_letter_code
_entity_poly.pdbx_strand_id
1 'polypeptide(L)' 'MGESEDKSEIIKLEVWKKSCRFKIYALYVPPGSKPNLSSLSIDNKTIVIGDMNAHSTRWGYGDTNAAGKEIEDL' A
#
# COMPACT_ATOMS: atom_id res chain seq x y z
N MET A 1 25.86 8.11 -2.37
CA MET A 1 25.29 8.29 -1.02
C MET A 1 24.12 9.24 -1.15
N GLY A 2 22.93 8.78 -0.77
CA GLY A 2 21.65 9.44 -1.02
C GLY A 2 20.60 8.36 -1.22
N GLU A 3 20.25 7.67 -0.14
CA GLU A 3 19.02 6.88 -0.11
C GLU A 3 17.88 7.85 -0.42
N SER A 4 17.20 7.67 -1.55
CA SER A 4 16.03 8.49 -1.87
C SER A 4 14.89 8.03 -0.96
N GLU A 5 14.90 8.56 0.25
CA GLU A 5 13.90 8.36 1.28
C GLU A 5 12.50 8.72 0.74
N ASP A 6 11.57 7.79 0.94
CA ASP A 6 10.11 7.93 0.88
C ASP A 6 9.51 8.82 -0.21
N LYS A 7 9.27 8.20 -1.38
CA LYS A 7 8.41 8.75 -2.44
C LYS A 7 7.04 8.08 -2.54
N SER A 8 6.65 7.31 -1.52
CA SER A 8 5.32 6.68 -1.52
C SER A 8 4.26 7.77 -1.33
N GLU A 9 3.32 7.86 -2.26
CA GLU A 9 2.18 8.76 -2.17
C GLU A 9 1.00 8.00 -1.56
N ILE A 10 0.44 8.53 -0.47
CA ILE A 10 -0.68 7.91 0.24
C ILE A 10 -1.79 8.95 0.40
N ILE A 11 -2.94 8.67 -0.19
CA ILE A 11 -4.17 9.45 0.01
C ILE A 11 -5.11 8.64 0.88
N LYS A 12 -5.50 9.19 2.02
CA LYS A 12 -6.52 8.61 2.89
C LYS A 12 -7.87 9.29 2.65
N LEU A 13 -8.87 8.49 2.30
CA LEU A 13 -10.26 8.89 2.22
C LEU A 13 -11.04 8.22 3.35
N GLU A 14 -11.88 8.97 4.05
CA GLU A 14 -12.87 8.41 4.95
C GLU A 14 -14.25 8.61 4.34
N VAL A 15 -14.98 7.51 4.16
CA VAL A 15 -16.30 7.49 3.53
C VAL A 15 -17.32 6.99 4.53
N TRP A 16 -18.40 7.74 4.72
CA TRP A 16 -19.51 7.33 5.57
C TRP A 16 -20.71 6.88 4.72
N LYS A 17 -21.22 5.69 5.01
CA LYS A 17 -22.43 5.15 4.38
C LYS A 17 -23.29 4.47 5.44
N LYS A 18 -24.53 4.94 5.63
CA LYS A 18 -25.51 4.37 6.59
C LYS A 18 -24.88 4.10 7.97
N SER A 19 -24.24 5.12 8.55
CA SER A 19 -23.54 5.06 9.85
C SER A 19 -22.30 4.15 9.93
N CYS A 20 -21.87 3.57 8.81
CA CYS A 20 -20.60 2.86 8.71
C CYS A 20 -19.53 3.78 8.12
N ARG A 21 -18.40 3.90 8.82
CA ARG A 21 -17.17 4.54 8.30
C ARG A 21 -16.31 3.48 7.61
N PHE A 22 -15.85 3.80 6.41
CA PHE A 22 -14.86 3.05 5.64
C PHE A 22 -13.62 3.91 5.47
N LYS A 23 -12.43 3.32 5.62
CA LYS A 23 -11.17 3.96 5.27
C LYS A 23 -10.74 3.44 3.91
N ILE A 24 -10.38 4.32 2.99
CA ILE A 24 -9.82 3.93 1.70
C ILE A 24 -8.46 4.60 1.59
N TYR A 25 -7.42 3.79 1.44
CA TYR A 25 -6.07 4.26 1.16
C TYR A 25 -5.79 4.04 -0.33
N ALA A 26 -5.56 5.13 -1.07
CA ALA A 26 -5.04 5.10 -2.41
C ALA A 26 -3.51 5.28 -2.35
N LEU A 27 -2.75 4.30 -2.82
CA LEU A 27 -1.29 4.31 -2.78
C LEU A 27 -0.66 4.37 -4.17
N TYR A 28 0.45 5.09 -4.26
CA TYR A 28 1.40 4.93 -5.34
C TYR A 28 2.81 4.79 -4.77
N VAL A 29 3.55 3.78 -5.22
CA VAL A 29 4.94 3.56 -4.80
C VAL A 29 5.79 3.51 -6.06
N PRO A 30 6.76 4.43 -6.25
CA PRO A 30 7.62 4.40 -7.42
C PRO A 30 8.43 3.10 -7.53
N PRO A 31 8.75 2.65 -8.76
CA PRO A 31 9.50 1.42 -8.96
C PRO A 31 10.88 1.49 -8.27
N GLY A 32 11.31 0.36 -7.70
CA GLY A 32 12.59 0.24 -6.99
C GLY A 32 12.64 0.95 -5.63
N SER A 33 11.54 1.57 -5.19
CA SER A 33 11.42 2.14 -3.84
C SER A 33 10.88 1.10 -2.86
N LYS A 34 11.21 1.24 -1.58
CA LYS A 34 10.59 0.45 -0.51
C LYS A 34 9.31 1.17 -0.06
N PRO A 35 8.15 0.51 0.02
CA PRO A 35 6.94 1.15 0.52
C PRO A 35 7.06 1.42 2.02
N ASN A 36 6.76 2.64 2.46
CA ASN A 36 6.61 2.97 3.88
C ASN A 36 5.13 2.87 4.29
N LEU A 37 4.75 1.70 4.78
CA LEU A 37 3.37 1.36 5.12
C LEU A 37 3.03 1.62 6.59
N SER A 38 3.98 2.14 7.39
CA SER A 38 3.80 2.37 8.84
C SER A 38 2.66 3.35 9.17
N SER A 39 2.27 4.20 8.21
CA SER A 39 1.18 5.16 8.34
C SER A 39 -0.22 4.55 8.09
N LEU A 40 -0.29 3.31 7.59
CA LEU A 40 -1.55 2.63 7.31
C LEU A 40 -2.15 2.03 8.58
N SER A 41 -3.35 2.47 8.93
CA SER A 41 -4.15 1.88 10.02
C SER A 41 -5.24 1.00 9.42
N ILE A 42 -4.93 -0.28 9.24
CA ILE A 42 -5.82 -1.29 8.66
C ILE A 42 -6.73 -1.87 9.75
N ASP A 43 -8.03 -1.91 9.44
CA ASP A 43 -9.04 -2.59 10.24
C ASP A 43 -10.08 -3.22 9.29
N ASN A 44 -11.11 -3.87 9.85
CA ASN A 44 -12.12 -4.61 9.09
C ASN A 44 -12.93 -3.76 8.08
N LYS A 45 -12.83 -2.42 8.10
CA LYS A 45 -13.50 -1.50 7.17
C LYS A 45 -12.50 -0.67 6.36
N THR A 46 -11.30 -1.19 6.18
CA THR A 46 -10.26 -0.57 5.36
C THR A 46 -10.18 -1.22 3.98
N ILE A 47 -10.09 -0.39 2.95
CA ILE A 47 -9.75 -0.77 1.58
C ILE A 47 -8.41 -0.14 1.26
N VAL A 48 -7.49 -0.93 0.73
CA VAL A 48 -6.18 -0.46 0.25
C VAL A 48 -6.15 -0.73 -1.25
N ILE A 49 -5.88 0.30 -2.05
CA ILE A 49 -5.88 0.23 -3.51
C ILE A 49 -4.77 1.10 -4.07
N GLY A 50 -4.17 0.73 -5.21
CA GLY A 50 -3.11 1.53 -5.80
C GLY A 50 -2.15 0.74 -6.66
N ASP A 51 -1.21 1.46 -7.27
CA ASP A 51 -0.06 0.86 -7.95
C ASP A 51 1.17 0.96 -7.04
N MET A 52 1.51 -0.17 -6.43
CA MET A 52 2.59 -0.25 -5.45
C MET A 52 3.91 -0.75 -6.05
N ASN A 53 3.98 -0.99 -7.37
CA ASN A 53 5.14 -1.59 -8.06
C ASN A 53 5.73 -2.83 -7.33
N ALA A 54 4.83 -3.59 -6.72
CA ALA A 54 5.15 -4.68 -5.82
C ALA A 54 4.81 -6.01 -6.48
N HIS A 55 5.83 -6.79 -6.81
CA HIS A 55 5.63 -8.09 -7.41
C HIS A 55 5.32 -9.08 -6.30
N SER A 56 4.25 -9.86 -6.46
CA SER A 56 3.99 -11.04 -5.65
C SER A 56 3.30 -12.10 -6.48
N THR A 57 3.70 -13.34 -6.20
CA THR A 57 3.02 -14.54 -6.70
C THR A 57 1.55 -14.62 -6.23
N ARG A 58 1.18 -13.97 -5.11
CA ARG A 58 -0.20 -13.95 -4.57
C ARG A 58 -1.17 -13.13 -5.43
N TRP A 59 -0.67 -12.19 -6.23
CA TRP A 59 -1.50 -11.36 -7.14
C TRP A 59 -1.01 -11.42 -8.59
N GLY A 60 -0.35 -12.51 -8.97
CA GLY A 60 -0.18 -12.90 -10.37
C GLY A 60 1.19 -12.61 -11.00
N TYR A 61 2.19 -12.18 -10.23
CA TYR A 61 3.57 -12.10 -10.72
C TYR A 61 4.27 -13.47 -10.69
N GLY A 62 5.32 -13.61 -11.51
CA GLY A 62 6.16 -14.82 -11.51
C GLY A 62 7.12 -14.89 -10.32
N ASP A 63 7.36 -13.77 -9.65
CA ASP A 63 8.26 -13.62 -8.52
C ASP A 63 7.63 -12.73 -7.42
N THR A 64 8.25 -12.76 -6.24
CA THR A 64 7.94 -11.83 -5.15
C THR A 64 9.16 -10.96 -4.88
N ASN A 65 9.03 -9.64 -5.11
CA ASN A 65 10.10 -8.68 -4.87
C ASN A 65 10.04 -8.13 -3.43
N ALA A 66 11.02 -7.31 -3.03
CA ALA A 66 11.08 -6.78 -1.66
C ALA A 66 9.83 -5.97 -1.28
N ALA A 67 9.29 -5.16 -2.19
CA ALA A 67 8.07 -4.39 -1.95
C ALA A 67 6.84 -5.29 -1.81
N GLY A 68 6.73 -6.34 -2.63
CA GLY A 68 5.66 -7.34 -2.50
C GLY A 68 5.69 -8.06 -1.17
N LYS A 69 6.89 -8.46 -0.72
CA LYS A 69 7.04 -9.11 0.58
C LYS A 69 6.55 -8.21 1.73
N GLU A 70 6.90 -6.93 1.73
CA GLU A 70 6.45 -5.98 2.76
C GLU A 70 4.93 -5.78 2.76
N ILE A 71 4.28 -5.85 1.59
CA ILE A 71 2.80 -5.77 1.49
C ILE A 71 2.14 -7.07 1.92
N GLU A 72 2.76 -8.22 1.65
CA GLU A 72 2.24 -9.52 2.06
C GLU A 72 2.22 -9.72 3.58
N ASP A 73 3.19 -9.13 4.28
CA ASP A 73 3.38 -9.20 5.73
C ASP A 73 2.53 -8.18 6.52
N LEU A 74 1.79 -7.30 5.82
CA LEU A 74 0.94 -6.24 6.37
C LEU A 74 -0.42 -6.76 6.86
#